data_AF-A0A090V819-F1
#
_entry.id   AF-A0A090V819-F1
#
_cell.length_a   1.000
_cell.length_b   1.000
_cell.length_c   1.000
_cell.angle_alpha   90.00
_cell.angle_beta   90.00
_cell.angle_gamma   90.00
#
_symmetry.space_group_name_H-M   'P 1'
#
loop_
_entity.id
_entity.type
_entity.pdbx_description
1 polymer ?
#
loop_
_entity_poly.entity_id
_entity_poly.type
_entity_poly.pdbx_seq_one_letter_code
_entity_poly.pdbx_strand_id
1 'polypeptide(L)'
;MKLNIKDTFTKQLPADPKLENTRRQVENACFSFVTPKQTAKPELLHVSPEMLDSLGLTDTDAKSDTFLKVITGNEVTQKQSLLLCAMVDINLVIGQVN
;
A
#
# COMPACT_ATOMS: atom_id res chain seq x y z
N MET A 1 4.22 14.12 5.24
CA MET A 1 3.30 13.29 4.46
C MET A 1 1.94 13.13 5.12
N LYS A 2 0.86 13.54 4.45
CA LYS A 2 -0.54 13.34 4.89
C LYS A 2 -1.36 12.82 3.71
N LEU A 3 -1.79 11.56 3.78
CA LEU A 3 -2.62 10.93 2.74
C LEU A 3 -4.10 11.12 3.05
N ASN A 4 -4.85 11.69 2.11
CA ASN A 4 -6.29 11.88 2.23
C ASN A 4 -7.06 10.67 1.70
N ILE A 5 -6.90 9.52 2.36
CA ILE A 5 -7.51 8.26 1.94
C ILE A 5 -9.01 8.23 2.31
N LYS A 6 -9.83 7.86 1.32
CA LYS A 6 -11.27 7.60 1.47
C LYS A 6 -11.50 6.09 1.52
N ASP A 7 -11.84 5.59 2.71
CA ASP A 7 -12.03 4.16 2.99
C ASP A 7 -13.43 3.66 2.56
N THR A 8 -13.99 4.15 1.45
CA THR A 8 -15.36 3.78 1.03
C THR A 8 -15.45 2.31 0.63
N PHE A 9 -14.42 1.78 -0.05
CA PHE A 9 -14.36 0.39 -0.50
C PHE A 9 -14.38 -0.59 0.70
N THR A 10 -13.52 -0.38 1.69
CA THR A 10 -13.43 -1.24 2.90
C THR A 10 -14.67 -1.16 3.77
N LYS A 11 -15.35 -0.01 3.79
CA LYS A 11 -16.57 0.20 4.59
C LYS A 11 -17.83 -0.35 3.94
N GLN A 12 -17.89 -0.41 2.62
CA GLN A 12 -19.11 -0.77 1.88
C GLN A 12 -19.11 -2.20 1.35
N LEU A 13 -17.94 -2.82 1.21
CA LEU A 13 -17.82 -4.17 0.64
C LEU A 13 -17.51 -5.23 1.72
N PRO A 14 -17.92 -6.49 1.50
CA PRO A 14 -17.65 -7.57 2.45
C PRO A 14 -16.15 -7.89 2.53
N ALA A 15 -15.64 -7.88 3.76
CA ALA A 15 -14.31 -8.33 4.10
C ALA A 15 -14.25 -9.86 4.24
N ASP A 16 -13.12 -10.45 3.92
CA ASP A 16 -12.84 -11.86 4.20
C ASP A 16 -12.67 -12.07 5.71
N PRO A 17 -13.48 -12.94 6.35
CA PRO A 17 -13.34 -13.22 7.77
C PRO A 17 -12.04 -13.97 8.11
N LYS A 18 -11.37 -14.59 7.14
CA LYS A 18 -10.13 -15.33 7.35
C LYS A 18 -8.92 -14.40 7.25
N LEU A 19 -8.22 -14.23 8.37
CA LEU A 19 -7.00 -13.41 8.48
C LEU A 19 -5.71 -14.18 8.18
N GLU A 20 -5.79 -15.50 7.98
CA GLU A 20 -4.63 -16.32 7.67
C GLU A 20 -4.06 -15.97 6.28
N ASN A 21 -2.76 -15.72 6.21
CA ASN A 21 -2.06 -15.47 4.95
C ASN A 21 -1.65 -16.79 4.29
N THR A 22 -2.63 -17.49 3.74
CA THR A 22 -2.48 -18.77 3.05
C THR A 22 -3.10 -18.70 1.66
N ARG A 23 -2.54 -19.47 0.71
CA ARG A 23 -3.13 -19.60 -0.63
C ARG A 23 -4.43 -20.41 -0.51
N ARG A 24 -5.56 -19.79 -0.85
CA ARG A 24 -6.89 -20.41 -0.88
C ARG A 24 -7.77 -19.70 -1.91
N GLN A 25 -8.91 -20.31 -2.23
CA GLN A 25 -9.99 -19.58 -2.86
C GLN A 25 -10.72 -18.75 -1.79
N VAL A 26 -10.97 -17.49 -2.13
CA VAL A 26 -11.71 -16.54 -1.29
C VAL A 26 -13.08 -16.35 -1.94
N GLU A 27 -14.11 -16.81 -1.25
CA GLU A 27 -15.50 -16.70 -1.71
C GLU A 27 -16.24 -15.68 -0.85
N ASN A 28 -17.18 -14.95 -1.44
CA ASN A 28 -18.05 -13.99 -0.75
C ASN A 28 -17.34 -12.80 -0.06
N ALA A 29 -16.12 -12.48 -0.45
CA ALA A 29 -15.41 -11.30 0.01
C ALA A 29 -14.80 -10.53 -1.16
N CYS A 30 -14.78 -9.20 -1.04
CA CYS A 30 -14.16 -8.31 -2.03
C CYS A 30 -12.71 -7.98 -1.69
N PHE A 31 -12.27 -8.29 -0.46
CA PHE A 31 -10.91 -8.08 0.00
C PHE A 31 -10.57 -8.91 1.23
N SER A 32 -9.26 -9.12 1.46
CA SER A 32 -8.72 -9.73 2.68
C SER A 32 -7.68 -8.81 3.30
N PHE A 33 -7.60 -8.79 4.63
CA PHE A 33 -6.58 -8.05 5.35
C PHE A 33 -5.29 -8.86 5.44
N VAL A 34 -4.18 -8.23 5.07
CA VAL A 34 -2.84 -8.81 5.23
C VAL A 34 -1.86 -7.81 5.82
N THR A 35 -0.90 -8.33 6.57
CA THR A 35 0.28 -7.56 6.99
C THR A 35 1.38 -7.74 5.95
N PRO A 36 1.99 -6.66 5.42
CA PRO A 36 3.05 -6.81 4.43
C PRO A 36 4.29 -7.42 5.08
N LYS A 37 5.05 -8.11 4.24
CA LYS A 37 6.38 -8.57 4.63
C LYS A 37 7.33 -7.36 4.67
N GLN A 38 8.02 -7.19 5.79
CA GLN A 38 9.00 -6.13 5.97
C GLN A 38 10.18 -6.30 5.00
N THR A 39 10.54 -5.19 4.37
CA THR A 39 11.66 -5.02 3.46
C THR A 39 12.93 -4.67 4.26
N ALA A 40 14.03 -5.38 4.02
CA ALA A 40 15.26 -5.22 4.82
C ALA A 40 16.06 -3.94 4.47
N LYS A 41 16.11 -3.54 3.20
CA LYS A 41 16.83 -2.36 2.72
C LYS A 41 16.00 -1.64 1.65
N PRO A 42 15.03 -0.81 2.06
CA PRO A 42 14.20 -0.07 1.11
C PRO A 42 15.00 1.07 0.49
N GLU A 43 14.95 1.23 -0.83
CA GLU A 43 15.54 2.37 -1.54
C GLU A 43 14.56 2.90 -2.61
N LEU A 44 14.44 4.23 -2.69
CA LEU A 44 13.61 4.88 -3.71
C LEU A 44 14.41 5.02 -5.01
N LEU A 45 14.06 4.24 -6.03
CA LEU A 45 14.73 4.29 -7.33
C LEU A 45 14.14 5.36 -8.26
N HIS A 46 12.81 5.42 -8.33
CA HIS A 46 12.12 6.33 -9.19
C HIS A 46 10.73 6.66 -8.64
N VAL A 47 10.31 7.90 -8.81
CA VAL A 47 8.95 8.36 -8.50
C VAL A 47 8.43 9.17 -9.68
N SER A 48 7.20 8.91 -10.09
CA SER A 48 6.54 9.74 -11.11
C SER A 48 6.01 11.02 -10.47
N PRO A 49 6.38 12.22 -10.96
CA PRO A 49 5.84 13.48 -10.47
C PRO A 49 4.31 13.56 -10.61
N GLU A 50 3.76 13.00 -11.69
CA GLU A 50 2.31 12.96 -11.92
C GLU A 50 1.58 12.14 -10.85
N MET A 51 2.20 11.04 -10.40
CA MET A 51 1.65 10.23 -9.31
C MET A 51 1.68 10.98 -7.98
N LEU A 52 2.75 11.73 -7.68
CA LEU A 52 2.82 12.54 -6.46
C LEU A 52 1.70 13.60 -6.44
N ASP A 53 1.52 14.32 -7.54
CA ASP A 53 0.47 15.32 -7.66
C ASP A 53 -0.93 14.70 -7.51
N SER A 54 -1.16 13.56 -8.16
CA SER A 54 -2.44 12.82 -8.05
C SER A 54 -2.77 12.37 -6.62
N LEU A 55 -1.74 12.09 -5.81
CA LEU A 55 -1.87 11.70 -4.41
C LEU A 55 -1.90 12.92 -3.46
N GLY A 56 -1.74 14.13 -3.98
CA GLY A 56 -1.63 15.37 -3.21
C GLY A 56 -0.36 15.44 -2.37
N LEU A 57 0.73 14.82 -2.84
CA LEU A 57 2.03 14.77 -2.20
C LEU A 57 3.02 15.72 -2.89
N THR A 58 3.97 16.21 -2.11
CA THR A 58 5.04 17.07 -2.61
C THR A 58 6.32 16.28 -2.90
N ASP A 59 7.23 16.84 -3.70
CA ASP A 59 8.58 16.28 -3.88
C ASP A 59 9.35 16.13 -2.56
N THR A 60 9.06 17.01 -1.59
CA THR A 60 9.64 16.91 -0.24
C THR A 60 9.09 15.72 0.54
N ASP A 61 7.82 15.36 0.34
CA ASP A 61 7.25 14.15 0.92
C ASP A 61 7.90 12.91 0.31
N ALA A 62 8.11 12.89 -1.00
CA ALA A 62 8.72 11.75 -1.71
C ALA A 62 10.14 11.42 -1.20
N LYS A 63 10.89 12.41 -0.73
CA LYS A 63 12.25 12.24 -0.17
C LYS A 63 12.26 11.90 1.33
N SER A 64 11.09 11.82 1.97
CA SER A 64 11.02 11.54 3.40
C SER A 64 11.14 10.03 3.70
N ASP A 65 11.78 9.70 4.82
CA ASP A 65 11.86 8.32 5.31
C ASP A 65 10.47 7.70 5.55
N THR A 66 9.48 8.52 5.92
CA THR A 66 8.10 8.09 6.11
C THR A 66 7.48 7.63 4.79
N PHE A 67 7.70 8.36 3.69
CA PHE A 67 7.22 7.94 2.37
C PHE A 67 7.85 6.61 1.98
N LEU A 68 9.17 6.49 2.12
CA LEU A 68 9.88 5.25 1.83
C LEU A 68 9.32 4.07 2.61
N LYS A 69 9.15 4.21 3.93
CA LYS A 69 8.64 3.14 4.80
C LYS A 69 7.20 2.76 4.51
N VAL A 70 6.33 3.74 4.27
CA VAL A 70 4.90 3.47 3.99
C VAL A 70 4.75 2.75 2.66
N ILE A 71 5.47 3.19 1.64
CA ILE A 71 5.35 2.63 0.30
C ILE A 71 6.05 1.27 0.18
N THR A 72 7.11 0.98 0.95
CA THR A 72 7.69 -0.37 1.01
C THR A 72 6.98 -1.32 1.98
N GLY A 73 5.87 -0.91 2.58
CA GLY A 73 5.14 -1.71 3.57
C GLY A 73 5.90 -1.92 4.89
N ASN A 74 6.92 -1.11 5.15
CA ASN A 74 7.66 -1.13 6.42
C ASN A 74 6.93 -0.38 7.54
N GLU A 75 6.01 0.52 7.18
CA GLU A 75 5.15 1.23 8.11
C GLU A 75 3.71 1.21 7.61
N VAL A 76 2.77 0.76 8.45
CA VAL A 76 1.35 0.70 8.10
C VAL A 76 0.65 1.87 8.76
N THR A 77 0.05 2.74 7.95
CA THR A 77 -0.77 3.85 8.48
C THR A 77 -2.16 3.31 8.85
N GLN A 78 -2.82 3.88 9.87
CA GLN A 78 -4.10 3.38 10.44
C GLN A 78 -5.23 3.06 9.43
N LYS A 79 -5.21 3.64 8.23
CA LYS A 79 -6.22 3.44 7.19
C LYS A 79 -5.85 2.41 6.12
N GLN A 80 -4.63 1.89 6.14
CA GLN A 80 -4.08 0.97 5.15
C GLN A 80 -3.90 -0.43 5.74
N SER A 81 -4.95 -1.03 6.29
CA SER A 81 -4.95 -2.49 6.42
C SER A 81 -4.94 -3.07 5.01
N LEU A 82 -3.79 -3.58 4.56
CA LEU A 82 -3.57 -3.80 3.13
C LEU A 82 -4.57 -4.79 2.57
N LEU A 83 -5.22 -4.30 1.54
CA LEU A 83 -6.21 -4.99 0.74
C LEU A 83 -5.46 -5.77 -0.32
N LEU A 84 -5.54 -7.09 -0.31
CA LEU A 84 -5.30 -7.83 -1.54
C LEU A 84 -6.52 -7.61 -2.46
N CYS A 85 -6.52 -6.49 -3.18
CA CYS A 85 -7.41 -6.30 -4.32
C CYS A 85 -6.56 -6.54 -5.57
N ALA A 86 -6.93 -7.53 -6.39
CA ALA A 86 -6.39 -7.60 -7.73
C ALA A 86 -6.73 -6.27 -8.43
N MET A 87 -5.74 -5.65 -9.08
CA MET A 87 -5.79 -4.34 -9.76
C MET A 87 -5.54 -3.14 -8.86
N VAL A 88 -4.26 -2.77 -8.70
CA VAL A 88 -3.80 -1.40 -8.97
C VAL A 88 -2.38 -1.48 -9.53
N ASP A 89 -2.22 -1.30 -10.84
CA ASP A 89 -0.92 -1.01 -11.47
C ASP A 89 -0.52 0.43 -11.11
N ILE A 90 -0.01 0.64 -9.89
CA ILE A 90 0.75 1.84 -9.57
C ILE A 90 2.16 1.60 -10.10
N ASN A 91 2.54 2.33 -11.16
CA ASN A 91 3.89 2.36 -11.72
C ASN A 91 4.86 3.07 -10.76
N LEU A 92 5.08 2.49 -9.57
CA LEU A 92 6.10 2.90 -8.64
C LEU A 92 7.08 1.75 -8.48
N VAL A 93 8.24 1.88 -9.13
CA VAL A 93 9.31 0.89 -9.05
C VAL A 93 10.14 1.20 -7.81
N ILE A 94 9.86 0.48 -6.72
CA ILE A 94 10.68 0.50 -5.52
C ILE A 94 11.58 -0.73 -5.56
N GLY A 95 12.89 -0.52 -5.57
CA GLY A 95 13.86 -1.60 -5.67
C GLY A 95 14.14 -2.24 -4.31
N GLN A 96 14.38 -3.55 -4.32
CA GLN A 96 15.13 -4.23 -3.27
C GLN A 96 16.57 -4.41 -3.78
N VAL A 97 17.54 -3.78 -3.15
CA VAL A 97 18.95 -4.14 -3.35
C VAL A 97 19.27 -5.25 -2.35
N ASN A 98 19.50 -6.47 -2.86
CA ASN A 98 20.00 -7.61 -2.07
C ASN A 98 21.41 -7.32 -1.53
#